data_AF-A0A2D7AJW9-F1
#
_entry.id   AF-A0A2D7AJW9-F1
#
_cell.length_a   1.000
_cell.length_b   1.000
_cell.length_c   1.000
_cell.angle_alpha   90.00
_cell.angle_beta   90.00
_cell.angle_gamma   90.00
#
_symmetry.space_group_name_H-M   'P 1'
#
loop_
_entity.id
_entity.type
_entity.pdbx_description
1 polymer ?
#
loop_
_entity_poly.entity_id
_entity_poly.type
_entity_poly.pdbx_seq_one_letter_code
_entity_poly.pdbx_strand_id
1 'polypeptide(L)'
;MSDISALNTLIKEISDLGGSIKNIEVDHDESGLTLRVSKPENPFEITLPEHLQLDPADFDNESCSVRDSADIAEPVRAFWNAYVSAINDDANRAAAAEMRQAIGMLLEENSETFEMLGLTNFLQADIDKAAINQRMLASMIIRTEKGSRAMPFMGLARQGRSQLNISRTVSGSLTINGSSAKAVIINSGRFDSLWALNTKDVADPSMVAMSLPLSLPLGSASGKDKSPRLVVGRNVNQSAPFKGAFAPIMRKEGNVVRLSHLALSFFGRPALALGIFRSLTREHSIGNPDELWGRIKSYNLRRLFSAYKVAKGIENTRLNEKLSGALSLQIETLIESH
;
A
#
# COMPACT_ATOMS: atom_id res chain seq x y z
N MET A 1 -19.38 -1.94 15.05
CA MET A 1 -18.82 -0.74 14.40
C MET A 1 -17.73 -0.17 15.30
N SER A 2 -16.65 0.33 14.72
CA SER A 2 -15.57 1.01 15.45
C SER A 2 -16.09 2.18 16.28
N ASP A 3 -15.48 2.41 17.45
CA ASP A 3 -15.91 3.43 18.41
C ASP A 3 -15.26 4.80 18.10
N ILE A 4 -15.91 5.58 17.24
CA ILE A 4 -15.46 6.93 16.85
C ILE A 4 -15.29 7.85 18.07
N SER A 5 -16.15 7.71 19.09
CA SER A 5 -16.11 8.54 20.30
C SER A 5 -14.86 8.23 21.13
N ALA A 6 -14.57 6.93 21.32
CA ALA A 6 -13.33 6.49 21.96
C ALA A 6 -12.10 6.92 21.15
N LEU A 7 -12.12 6.79 19.83
CA LEU A 7 -11.00 7.20 18.96
C LEU A 7 -10.72 8.70 19.04
N ASN A 8 -11.76 9.53 19.07
CA ASN A 8 -11.61 10.98 19.24
C ASN A 8 -11.18 11.38 20.66
N THR A 9 -11.46 10.54 21.66
CA THR A 9 -10.93 10.71 23.02
C THR A 9 -9.43 10.38 23.04
N LEU A 10 -9.02 9.26 22.45
CA LEU A 10 -7.62 8.85 22.32
C LEU A 10 -6.77 9.86 21.53
N ILE A 11 -7.34 10.53 20.52
CA ILE A 11 -6.66 11.64 19.83
C ILE A 11 -6.23 12.74 20.80
N LYS A 12 -7.07 13.05 21.81
CA LYS A 12 -6.76 14.09 22.81
C LYS A 12 -5.72 13.60 23.82
N GLU A 13 -5.84 12.34 24.25
CA GLU A 13 -4.91 11.72 25.22
C GLU A 13 -3.47 11.58 24.68
N ILE A 14 -3.28 11.65 23.36
CA ILE A 14 -1.95 11.57 22.76
C ILE A 14 -0.99 12.67 23.27
N SER A 15 -1.52 13.82 23.71
CA SER A 15 -0.72 14.90 24.29
C SER A 15 -0.06 14.49 25.61
N ASP A 16 -0.76 13.68 26.40
CA ASP A 16 -0.28 13.23 27.71
C ASP A 16 0.87 12.22 27.56
N LEU A 17 0.98 11.62 26.37
CA LEU A 17 2.07 10.73 25.96
C LEU A 17 3.14 11.49 25.14
N GLY A 18 3.14 12.82 25.13
CA GLY A 18 4.14 13.63 24.43
C GLY A 18 3.98 13.69 22.90
N GLY A 19 2.86 13.22 22.37
CA GLY A 19 2.43 13.43 20.99
C GLY A 19 1.60 14.69 20.80
N SER A 20 1.13 14.93 19.59
CA SER A 20 0.20 16.03 19.30
C SER A 20 -0.55 15.74 18.01
N ILE A 21 -1.88 15.80 18.05
CA ILE A 21 -2.75 15.75 16.87
C ILE A 21 -3.59 17.03 16.87
N LYS A 22 -3.35 17.91 15.90
CA LYS A 22 -4.02 19.22 15.79
C LYS A 22 -4.88 19.28 14.54
N ASN A 23 -6.06 19.88 14.70
CA ASN A 23 -7.01 20.12 13.62
C ASN A 23 -7.45 18.83 12.88
N ILE A 24 -7.51 17.71 13.60
CA ILE A 24 -7.87 16.40 13.07
C ILE A 24 -8.83 15.73 14.04
N GLU A 25 -9.79 15.01 13.47
CA GLU A 25 -10.68 14.09 14.18
C GLU A 25 -10.82 12.79 13.38
N VAL A 26 -11.27 11.73 14.04
CA VAL A 26 -11.69 10.49 13.39
C VAL A 26 -13.15 10.61 13.01
N ASP A 27 -13.46 10.20 11.78
CA ASP A 27 -14.82 10.18 11.22
C ASP A 27 -15.01 8.96 10.30
N HIS A 28 -16.22 8.77 9.78
CA HIS A 28 -16.53 7.79 8.74
C HIS A 28 -16.84 8.48 7.41
N ASP A 29 -16.21 8.01 6.33
CA ASP A 29 -16.61 8.32 4.95
C ASP A 29 -17.11 7.05 4.23
N GLU A 30 -17.40 7.17 2.94
CA GLU A 30 -17.87 6.07 2.07
C GLU A 30 -16.89 4.88 2.02
N SER A 31 -15.60 5.11 2.32
CA SER A 31 -14.54 4.09 2.35
C SER A 31 -14.22 3.58 3.77
N GLY A 32 -14.97 4.03 4.79
CA GLY A 32 -14.83 3.62 6.20
C GLY A 32 -14.18 4.69 7.07
N LEU A 33 -13.52 4.26 8.16
CA LEU A 33 -12.84 5.17 9.09
C LEU A 33 -11.79 6.03 8.38
N THR A 34 -11.74 7.31 8.70
CA THR A 34 -10.83 8.30 8.11
C THR A 34 -10.36 9.33 9.14
N LEU A 35 -9.24 10.00 8.85
CA LEU A 35 -8.85 11.23 9.55
C LEU A 35 -9.41 12.43 8.81
N ARG A 36 -10.38 13.13 9.41
CA ARG A 36 -11.00 14.35 8.88
C ARG A 36 -10.27 15.60 9.39
N VAL A 37 -10.10 16.60 8.53
CA VAL A 37 -9.59 17.92 8.94
C VAL A 37 -10.77 18.73 9.49
N SER A 38 -10.73 19.08 10.78
CA SER A 38 -11.87 19.74 11.44
C SER A 38 -12.10 21.17 10.93
N LYS A 39 -11.02 21.89 10.61
CA LYS A 39 -11.00 23.27 10.08
C LYS A 39 -10.19 23.33 8.79
N PRO A 40 -10.83 23.14 7.61
CA PRO A 40 -10.16 23.05 6.31
C PRO A 40 -9.20 24.20 5.94
N GLU A 41 -9.47 25.39 6.48
CA GLU A 41 -8.69 26.61 6.27
C GLU A 41 -7.38 26.66 7.07
N ASN A 42 -7.23 25.78 8.08
CA ASN A 42 -6.06 25.71 8.93
C ASN A 42 -5.21 24.48 8.59
N PRO A 43 -3.87 24.57 8.71
CA PRO A 43 -3.03 23.38 8.56
C PRO A 43 -3.35 22.36 9.65
N PHE A 44 -3.14 21.09 9.33
CA PHE A 44 -3.15 20.00 10.30
C PHE A 44 -1.73 19.59 10.69
N GLU A 45 -1.60 18.97 11.86
CA GLU A 45 -0.32 18.44 12.34
C GLU A 45 -0.55 17.15 13.14
N ILE A 46 0.22 16.11 12.81
CA ILE A 46 0.33 14.87 13.59
C ILE A 46 1.79 14.74 13.99
N THR A 47 2.08 14.72 15.29
CA THR A 47 3.41 14.45 15.85
C THR A 47 3.34 13.24 16.75
N LEU A 48 4.13 12.22 16.41
CA LEU A 48 4.23 10.95 17.13
C LEU A 48 5.65 10.76 17.65
N PRO A 49 5.90 10.87 18.97
CA PRO A 49 7.20 10.56 19.54
C PRO A 49 7.60 9.11 19.29
N GLU A 50 8.91 8.84 19.33
CA GLU A 50 9.45 7.51 18.99
C GLU A 50 8.88 6.39 19.87
N HIS A 51 8.67 6.65 21.17
CA HIS A 51 8.15 5.64 22.10
C HIS A 51 6.67 5.26 21.85
N LEU A 52 5.92 6.03 21.04
CA LEU A 52 4.57 5.66 20.58
C LEU A 52 4.59 4.82 19.29
N GLN A 53 5.75 4.65 18.67
CA GLN A 53 5.92 3.86 17.44
C GLN A 53 6.37 2.44 17.81
N LEU A 54 5.45 1.48 17.78
CA LEU A 54 5.75 0.10 18.19
C LEU A 54 6.36 -0.73 17.06
N ASP A 55 7.15 -1.74 17.41
CA ASP A 55 7.50 -2.78 16.46
C ASP A 55 6.27 -3.68 16.23
N PRO A 56 5.94 -4.09 14.99
CA PRO A 56 4.88 -5.07 14.77
C PRO A 56 5.06 -6.36 15.58
N ALA A 57 6.29 -6.72 15.95
CA ALA A 57 6.58 -7.87 16.81
C ALA A 57 6.11 -7.70 18.28
N ASP A 58 5.84 -6.47 18.73
CA ASP A 58 5.36 -6.18 20.08
C ASP A 58 3.88 -6.53 20.25
N PHE A 59 3.15 -6.82 19.18
CA PHE A 59 1.75 -7.23 19.23
C PHE A 59 1.61 -8.75 19.40
N ASP A 60 0.67 -9.15 20.24
CA ASP A 60 0.16 -10.51 20.29
C ASP A 60 -1.04 -10.61 19.33
N ASN A 61 -0.85 -11.39 18.27
CA ASN A 61 -1.88 -11.57 17.26
C ASN A 61 -3.04 -12.43 17.77
N GLU A 62 -2.88 -13.24 18.82
CA GLU A 62 -3.98 -14.05 19.36
C GLU A 62 -4.97 -13.20 20.16
N SER A 63 -4.45 -12.30 20.99
CA SER A 63 -5.26 -11.39 21.82
C SER A 63 -5.59 -10.06 21.13
N CYS A 64 -4.87 -9.69 20.05
CA CYS A 64 -4.97 -8.39 19.38
C CYS A 64 -4.65 -7.23 20.34
N SER A 65 -3.60 -7.38 21.13
CA SER A 65 -3.11 -6.40 22.09
C SER A 65 -1.59 -6.36 22.11
N VAL A 66 -1.01 -5.36 22.77
CA VAL A 66 0.43 -5.32 22.98
C VAL A 66 0.85 -6.39 23.98
N ARG A 67 1.87 -7.19 23.64
CA ARG A 67 2.42 -8.28 24.47
C ARG A 67 2.93 -7.76 25.80
N ASP A 68 2.63 -8.46 26.89
CA ASP A 68 3.16 -8.15 28.22
C ASP A 68 4.69 -8.09 28.26
N SER A 69 5.37 -8.88 27.42
CA SER A 69 6.83 -8.90 27.30
C SER A 69 7.43 -7.73 26.52
N ALA A 70 6.63 -6.87 25.88
CA ALA A 70 7.13 -5.72 25.15
C ALA A 70 7.69 -4.67 26.11
N ASP A 71 8.90 -4.16 25.83
CA ASP A 71 9.59 -3.16 26.66
C ASP A 71 9.02 -1.76 26.40
N ILE A 72 7.81 -1.52 26.93
CA ILE A 72 7.09 -0.25 26.81
C ILE A 72 6.48 0.18 28.14
N ALA A 73 6.37 1.49 28.34
CA ALA A 73 5.75 2.06 29.53
C ALA A 73 4.23 1.77 29.57
N GLU A 74 3.69 1.53 30.77
CA GLU A 74 2.29 1.15 30.94
C GLU A 74 1.26 2.13 30.36
N PRO A 75 1.43 3.47 30.47
CA PRO A 75 0.51 4.40 29.82
C PRO A 75 0.45 4.23 28.29
N VAL A 76 1.58 3.88 27.66
CA VAL A 76 1.66 3.64 26.21
C VAL A 76 0.98 2.33 25.84
N ARG A 77 1.18 1.29 26.66
CA ARG A 77 0.52 -0.01 26.49
C ARG A 77 -0.99 0.12 26.58
N ALA A 78 -1.49 0.78 27.63
CA ALA A 78 -2.90 1.02 27.85
C ALA A 78 -3.53 1.80 26.69
N PHE A 79 -2.86 2.86 26.22
CA PHE A 79 -3.29 3.63 25.05
C PHE A 79 -3.41 2.76 23.79
N TRP A 80 -2.39 1.95 23.48
CA TRP A 80 -2.41 1.10 22.28
C TRP A 80 -3.49 0.02 22.35
N ASN A 81 -3.68 -0.60 23.51
CA ASN A 81 -4.73 -1.60 23.71
C ASN A 81 -6.13 -0.97 23.56
N ALA A 82 -6.35 0.22 24.12
CA ALA A 82 -7.58 0.97 23.94
C ALA A 82 -7.79 1.35 22.47
N TYR A 83 -6.73 1.83 21.78
CA TYR A 83 -6.79 2.18 20.37
C TYR A 83 -7.15 0.99 19.48
N VAL A 84 -6.45 -0.15 19.62
CA VAL A 84 -6.73 -1.36 18.83
C VAL A 84 -8.14 -1.88 19.11
N SER A 85 -8.58 -1.88 20.35
CA SER A 85 -9.95 -2.26 20.70
C SER A 85 -11.01 -1.32 20.11
N ALA A 86 -10.71 -0.02 19.99
CA ALA A 86 -11.65 0.96 19.46
C ALA A 86 -11.78 0.91 17.93
N ILE A 87 -10.71 0.58 17.21
CA ILE A 87 -10.75 0.45 15.74
C ILE A 87 -11.34 -0.89 15.27
N ASN A 88 -11.20 -1.95 16.08
CA ASN A 88 -11.46 -3.33 15.68
C ASN A 88 -12.34 -4.05 16.70
N ASP A 89 -13.62 -4.22 16.38
CA ASP A 89 -14.54 -5.01 17.19
C ASP A 89 -14.74 -6.45 16.65
N ASP A 90 -15.55 -7.25 17.36
CA ASP A 90 -15.83 -8.63 16.95
C ASP A 90 -16.59 -8.73 15.63
N ALA A 91 -17.42 -7.73 15.29
CA ALA A 91 -18.08 -7.67 14.00
C ALA A 91 -17.07 -7.40 12.86
N ASN A 92 -16.06 -6.56 13.10
CA ASN A 92 -14.97 -6.32 12.15
C ASN A 92 -14.15 -7.59 11.93
N ARG A 93 -13.87 -8.36 13.00
CA ARG A 93 -13.18 -9.66 12.92
C ARG A 93 -14.00 -10.69 12.13
N ALA A 94 -15.29 -10.82 12.43
CA ALA A 94 -16.19 -11.72 11.70
C ALA A 94 -16.25 -11.36 10.21
N ALA A 95 -16.47 -10.09 9.88
CA ALA A 95 -16.48 -9.62 8.49
C ALA A 95 -15.13 -9.77 7.78
N ALA A 96 -14.01 -9.73 8.51
CA ALA A 96 -12.69 -10.03 7.96
C ALA A 96 -12.54 -11.53 7.67
N ALA A 97 -12.98 -12.41 8.58
CA ALA A 97 -12.96 -13.86 8.38
C ALA A 97 -13.84 -14.29 7.20
N GLU A 98 -15.06 -13.76 7.07
CA GLU A 98 -15.94 -14.00 5.93
C GLU A 98 -15.30 -13.59 4.60
N MET A 99 -14.60 -12.44 4.58
CA MET A 99 -13.85 -12.01 3.40
C MET A 99 -12.74 -13.02 3.03
N ARG A 100 -12.03 -13.58 4.01
CA ARG A 100 -10.96 -14.57 3.75
C ARG A 100 -11.52 -15.90 3.23
N GLN A 101 -12.67 -16.32 3.73
CA GLN A 101 -13.40 -17.47 3.17
C GLN A 101 -13.79 -17.21 1.71
N ALA A 102 -14.34 -16.03 1.41
CA ALA A 102 -14.69 -15.64 0.04
C ALA A 102 -13.45 -15.55 -0.88
N ILE A 103 -12.28 -15.15 -0.36
CA ILE A 103 -11.01 -15.20 -1.10
C ILE A 103 -10.63 -16.65 -1.41
N GLY A 104 -10.79 -17.58 -0.48
CA GLY A 104 -10.57 -19.01 -0.71
C GLY A 104 -11.39 -19.52 -1.91
N MET A 105 -12.70 -19.29 -1.88
CA MET A 105 -13.61 -19.68 -2.98
C MET A 105 -13.24 -19.00 -4.31
N LEU A 106 -12.92 -17.69 -4.28
CA LEU A 106 -12.49 -16.95 -5.46
C LEU A 106 -11.27 -17.59 -6.13
N LEU A 107 -10.29 -18.01 -5.32
CA LEU A 107 -9.04 -18.59 -5.82
C LEU A 107 -9.21 -20.03 -6.30
N GLU A 108 -10.12 -20.81 -5.73
CA GLU A 108 -10.44 -22.15 -6.24
C GLU A 108 -10.92 -22.09 -7.70
N GLU A 109 -11.75 -21.10 -8.04
CA GLU A 109 -12.32 -20.96 -9.37
C GLU A 109 -11.46 -20.13 -10.34
N ASN A 110 -10.70 -19.15 -9.83
CA ASN A 110 -10.08 -18.10 -10.65
C ASN A 110 -8.59 -17.88 -10.34
N SER A 111 -7.88 -18.87 -9.78
CA SER A 111 -6.46 -18.73 -9.40
C SER A 111 -5.58 -18.11 -10.48
N GLU A 112 -5.66 -18.59 -11.73
CA GLU A 112 -4.86 -18.09 -12.87
C GLU A 112 -5.11 -16.62 -13.21
N THR A 113 -6.31 -16.11 -12.93
CA THR A 113 -6.68 -14.71 -13.19
C THR A 113 -5.96 -13.77 -12.22
N PHE A 114 -5.84 -14.19 -10.97
CA PHE A 114 -5.22 -13.39 -9.90
C PHE A 114 -3.73 -13.70 -9.71
N GLU A 115 -3.25 -14.79 -10.30
CA GLU A 115 -1.83 -15.09 -10.41
C GLU A 115 -1.11 -13.92 -11.11
N MET A 116 0.10 -13.61 -10.63
CA MET A 116 0.92 -12.54 -11.20
C MET A 116 0.29 -11.14 -11.16
N LEU A 117 -0.69 -10.89 -10.29
CA LEU A 117 -1.10 -9.52 -9.94
C LEU A 117 -0.19 -8.89 -8.87
N GLY A 118 0.61 -9.70 -8.17
CA GLY A 118 1.42 -9.25 -7.03
C GLY A 118 0.59 -8.94 -5.78
N LEU A 119 -0.55 -9.62 -5.62
CA LEU A 119 -1.48 -9.50 -4.50
C LEU A 119 -1.37 -10.66 -3.49
N THR A 120 -0.19 -11.30 -3.40
CA THR A 120 0.01 -12.52 -2.60
C THR A 120 -0.39 -12.36 -1.13
N ASN A 121 -0.14 -11.19 -0.53
CA ASN A 121 -0.53 -10.94 0.85
C ASN A 121 -2.02 -10.63 0.95
N PHE A 122 -2.61 -9.90 0.00
CA PHE A 122 -4.07 -9.65 0.05
C PHE A 122 -4.88 -10.93 -0.17
N LEU A 123 -4.42 -11.83 -1.03
CA LEU A 123 -5.15 -13.02 -1.46
C LEU A 123 -4.91 -14.26 -0.58
N GLN A 124 -4.31 -14.15 0.61
CA GLN A 124 -4.29 -15.31 1.51
C GLN A 124 -5.68 -15.52 2.12
N ALA A 125 -6.07 -16.79 2.21
CA ALA A 125 -7.38 -17.23 2.68
C ALA A 125 -7.35 -17.71 4.15
N ASP A 126 -6.29 -17.39 4.90
CA ASP A 126 -6.15 -17.79 6.30
C ASP A 126 -7.26 -17.14 7.15
N ILE A 127 -8.02 -17.99 7.85
CA ILE A 127 -9.16 -17.61 8.70
C ILE A 127 -8.86 -17.74 10.19
N ASP A 128 -7.67 -18.19 10.57
CA ASP A 128 -7.29 -18.30 11.97
C ASP A 128 -7.22 -16.90 12.61
N LYS A 129 -7.48 -16.88 13.92
CA LYS A 129 -7.64 -15.64 14.69
C LYS A 129 -6.39 -14.75 14.60
N ALA A 130 -5.20 -15.35 14.71
CA ALA A 130 -3.95 -14.61 14.63
C ALA A 130 -3.74 -13.96 13.27
N ALA A 131 -3.99 -14.68 12.17
CA ALA A 131 -3.88 -14.13 10.83
C ALA A 131 -4.89 -12.98 10.59
N ILE A 132 -6.12 -13.12 11.05
CA ILE A 132 -7.15 -12.07 10.96
C ILE A 132 -6.71 -10.82 11.73
N ASN A 133 -6.28 -10.97 12.98
CA ASN A 133 -5.85 -9.85 13.81
C ASN A 133 -4.60 -9.17 13.21
N GLN A 134 -3.62 -9.92 12.74
CA GLN A 134 -2.43 -9.37 12.07
C GLN A 134 -2.80 -8.50 10.87
N ARG A 135 -3.78 -8.93 10.06
CA ARG A 135 -4.26 -8.17 8.90
C ARG A 135 -5.00 -6.91 9.30
N MET A 136 -5.80 -6.97 10.35
CA MET A 136 -6.52 -5.81 10.87
C MET A 136 -5.56 -4.74 11.43
N LEU A 137 -4.34 -5.13 11.81
CA LEU A 137 -3.26 -4.21 12.19
C LEU A 137 -2.48 -3.63 11.00
N ALA A 138 -2.57 -4.22 9.80
CA ALA A 138 -1.68 -3.91 8.68
C ALA A 138 -1.77 -2.46 8.19
N SER A 139 -2.94 -1.83 8.26
CA SER A 139 -3.12 -0.44 7.86
C SER A 139 -2.31 0.55 8.71
N MET A 140 -2.05 0.22 9.98
CA MET A 140 -1.25 1.03 10.92
C MET A 140 0.25 0.85 10.74
N ILE A 141 0.69 -0.16 9.98
CA ILE A 141 2.11 -0.45 9.80
C ILE A 141 2.67 0.41 8.67
N ILE A 142 3.62 1.26 9.03
CA ILE A 142 4.34 2.14 8.12
C ILE A 142 5.80 1.74 8.08
N ARG A 143 6.34 1.63 6.86
CA ARG A 143 7.76 1.40 6.68
C ARG A 143 8.54 2.70 6.88
N THR A 144 9.49 2.65 7.82
CA THR A 144 10.42 3.74 8.13
C THR A 144 11.86 3.31 7.82
N GLU A 145 12.81 4.23 8.00
CA GLU A 145 14.25 3.92 7.95
C GLU A 145 14.69 2.92 9.03
N LYS A 146 14.01 2.92 10.19
CA LYS A 146 14.23 1.96 11.30
C LYS A 146 13.51 0.62 11.08
N GLY A 147 12.93 0.41 9.89
CA GLY A 147 12.09 -0.75 9.59
C GLY A 147 10.60 -0.45 9.70
N SER A 148 9.78 -1.50 9.67
CA SER A 148 8.33 -1.39 9.84
C SER A 148 8.00 -0.97 11.27
N ARG A 149 7.08 -0.02 11.41
CA ARG A 149 6.60 0.49 12.70
C ARG A 149 5.09 0.63 12.67
N ALA A 150 4.42 0.19 13.73
CA ALA A 150 3.02 0.50 13.95
C ALA A 150 2.91 1.94 14.45
N MET A 151 2.04 2.73 13.83
CA MET A 151 1.81 4.12 14.18
C MET A 151 0.31 4.36 14.37
N PRO A 152 -0.13 4.85 15.54
CA PRO A 152 -1.54 5.02 15.80
C PRO A 152 -2.11 6.12 14.91
N PHE A 153 -3.38 5.99 14.51
CA PHE A 153 -4.13 6.89 13.61
C PHE A 153 -3.60 6.99 12.17
N MET A 154 -2.33 6.70 11.93
CA MET A 154 -1.71 6.83 10.63
C MET A 154 -2.31 5.92 9.56
N GLY A 155 -2.85 4.77 9.97
CA GLY A 155 -3.59 3.86 9.08
C GLY A 155 -4.97 4.37 8.67
N LEU A 156 -5.48 5.42 9.32
CA LEU A 156 -6.77 6.05 9.00
C LEU A 156 -6.63 7.21 8.00
N ALA A 157 -5.40 7.68 7.76
CA ALA A 157 -5.16 8.67 6.72
C ALA A 157 -5.32 8.05 5.33
N ARG A 158 -5.92 8.79 4.40
CA ARG A 158 -6.14 8.34 3.02
C ARG A 158 -4.86 8.44 2.21
N GLN A 159 -4.60 7.52 1.28
CA GLN A 159 -3.62 7.82 0.24
C GLN A 159 -4.23 8.71 -0.84
N GLY A 160 -3.39 9.55 -1.45
CA GLY A 160 -3.83 10.39 -2.55
C GLY A 160 -2.72 11.24 -3.14
N ARG A 161 -3.14 12.23 -3.93
CA ARG A 161 -2.28 12.96 -4.87
C ARG A 161 -1.59 14.20 -4.27
N SER A 162 -1.79 14.50 -2.98
CA SER A 162 -1.27 15.71 -2.32
C SER A 162 0.20 15.60 -1.91
N GLN A 163 0.93 16.72 -1.82
CA GLN A 163 2.25 16.75 -1.20
C GLN A 163 2.09 16.93 0.31
N LEU A 164 2.57 15.98 1.12
CA LEU A 164 2.72 16.18 2.56
C LEU A 164 4.18 16.39 2.92
N ASN A 165 4.40 17.21 3.94
CA ASN A 165 5.69 17.30 4.60
C ASN A 165 5.71 16.26 5.71
N ILE A 166 6.53 15.23 5.53
CA ILE A 166 6.89 14.28 6.57
C ILE A 166 8.29 14.64 7.02
N SER A 167 8.45 15.03 8.27
CA SER A 167 9.73 15.35 8.88
C SER A 167 9.97 14.51 10.13
N ARG A 168 11.23 14.39 10.52
CA ARG A 168 11.62 13.72 11.76
C ARG A 168 12.47 14.67 12.59
N THR A 169 12.17 14.75 13.89
CA THR A 169 13.01 15.50 14.82
C THR A 169 14.26 14.69 15.18
N VAL A 170 15.27 15.35 15.76
CA VAL A 170 16.47 14.70 16.31
C VAL A 170 16.11 13.67 17.40
N SER A 171 15.01 13.89 18.12
CA SER A 171 14.47 12.97 19.13
C SER A 171 13.72 11.77 18.54
N GLY A 172 13.71 11.61 17.22
CA GLY A 172 13.05 10.48 16.53
C GLY A 172 11.55 10.65 16.31
N SER A 173 10.95 11.75 16.78
CA SER A 173 9.52 12.03 16.61
C SER A 173 9.20 12.21 15.13
N LEU A 174 8.15 11.54 14.66
CA LEU A 174 7.62 11.71 13.31
C LEU A 174 6.60 12.84 13.33
N THR A 175 6.79 13.84 12.47
CA THR A 175 5.82 14.93 12.29
C THR A 175 5.32 14.93 10.86
N ILE A 176 4.00 15.05 10.73
CA ILE A 176 3.29 15.10 9.45
C ILE A 176 2.42 16.35 9.49
N ASN A 177 2.64 17.26 8.56
CA ASN A 177 1.83 18.45 8.43
C ASN A 177 1.47 18.72 6.97
N GLY A 178 0.37 19.44 6.80
CA GLY A 178 -0.12 19.84 5.50
C GLY A 178 -1.42 20.63 5.62
N SER A 179 -1.94 21.01 4.46
CA SER A 179 -3.24 21.62 4.32
C SER A 179 -4.10 20.72 3.45
N SER A 180 -5.30 20.38 3.93
CA SER A 180 -6.26 19.59 3.17
C SER A 180 -7.68 20.02 3.47
N ALA A 181 -8.54 20.01 2.45
CA ALA A 181 -9.88 20.57 2.54
C ALA A 181 -10.89 19.67 3.29
N LYS A 182 -10.63 18.37 3.40
CA LYS A 182 -11.61 17.40 3.93
C LYS A 182 -10.98 16.30 4.79
N ALA A 183 -9.97 15.60 4.27
CA ALA A 183 -9.33 14.46 4.96
C ALA A 183 -7.81 14.58 4.95
N VAL A 184 -7.12 13.96 5.91
CA VAL A 184 -5.67 13.84 5.90
C VAL A 184 -5.27 12.89 4.78
N ILE A 185 -4.61 13.41 3.74
CA ILE A 185 -4.18 12.67 2.57
C ILE A 185 -2.66 12.50 2.59
N ILE A 186 -2.15 11.28 2.76
CA ILE A 186 -0.72 10.95 2.77
C ILE A 186 -0.31 10.36 1.42
N ASN A 187 0.60 11.05 0.74
CA ASN A 187 1.21 10.53 -0.48
C ASN A 187 2.53 9.83 -0.17
N SER A 188 2.59 8.54 -0.48
CA SER A 188 3.81 7.76 -0.36
C SER A 188 4.62 7.71 -1.67
N GLY A 189 4.18 8.39 -2.73
CA GLY A 189 4.93 8.82 -3.94
C GLY A 189 5.42 7.73 -4.90
N ARG A 190 5.57 6.50 -4.43
CA ARG A 190 6.18 5.37 -5.15
C ARG A 190 5.37 4.07 -5.08
N PHE A 191 4.16 4.13 -4.55
CA PHE A 191 3.30 2.97 -4.34
C PHE A 191 1.99 3.14 -5.10
N ASP A 192 1.58 2.12 -5.82
CA ASP A 192 0.36 2.10 -6.62
C ASP A 192 -0.82 1.49 -5.83
N SER A 193 -2.02 1.52 -6.40
CA SER A 193 -3.24 1.06 -5.74
C SER A 193 -3.19 -0.43 -5.39
N LEU A 194 -2.52 -1.26 -6.20
CA LEU A 194 -2.32 -2.67 -5.90
C LEU A 194 -1.35 -2.90 -4.73
N TRP A 195 -0.33 -2.05 -4.57
CA TRP A 195 0.53 -2.11 -3.40
C TRP A 195 -0.24 -1.76 -2.12
N ALA A 196 -1.10 -0.73 -2.17
CA ALA A 196 -1.95 -0.34 -1.05
C ALA A 196 -2.88 -1.49 -0.64
N LEU A 197 -3.54 -2.12 -1.61
CA LEU A 197 -4.37 -3.30 -1.35
C LEU A 197 -3.56 -4.44 -0.73
N ASN A 198 -2.43 -4.79 -1.33
CA ASN A 198 -1.60 -5.91 -0.89
C ASN A 198 -0.99 -5.70 0.51
N THR A 199 -0.66 -4.47 0.88
CA THR A 199 0.11 -4.19 2.11
C THR A 199 -0.78 -3.69 3.24
N LYS A 200 -1.84 -2.95 2.93
CA LYS A 200 -2.68 -2.25 3.90
C LYS A 200 -4.15 -2.69 3.87
N ASP A 201 -4.51 -3.60 2.96
CA ASP A 201 -5.89 -4.08 2.81
C ASP A 201 -6.88 -2.96 2.44
N VAL A 202 -6.43 -1.92 1.71
CA VAL A 202 -7.24 -0.76 1.30
C VAL A 202 -7.15 -0.49 -0.21
N ALA A 203 -8.24 0.02 -0.78
CA ALA A 203 -8.30 0.46 -2.17
C ALA A 203 -8.18 1.98 -2.25
N ASP A 204 -6.96 2.48 -2.39
CA ASP A 204 -6.70 3.92 -2.43
C ASP A 204 -6.19 4.42 -3.80
N PRO A 205 -6.55 5.66 -4.20
CA PRO A 205 -5.99 6.29 -5.39
C PRO A 205 -4.48 6.50 -5.30
N SER A 206 -3.78 6.38 -6.43
CA SER A 206 -2.33 6.62 -6.52
C SER A 206 -1.96 7.63 -7.62
N MET A 207 -0.74 8.15 -7.49
CA MET A 207 -0.05 8.96 -8.49
C MET A 207 0.77 8.11 -9.47
N VAL A 208 0.94 6.81 -9.21
CA VAL A 208 1.82 5.95 -10.00
C VAL A 208 1.09 4.65 -10.29
N ALA A 209 1.16 4.18 -11.53
CA ALA A 209 0.76 2.82 -11.88
C ALA A 209 2.01 1.98 -12.12
N MET A 210 2.26 0.98 -11.25
CA MET A 210 3.36 0.05 -11.46
C MET A 210 2.94 -1.11 -12.36
N SER A 211 3.92 -1.66 -13.07
CA SER A 211 3.77 -2.90 -13.81
C SER A 211 3.48 -4.06 -12.87
N LEU A 212 2.62 -4.97 -13.32
CA LEU A 212 2.45 -6.30 -12.78
C LEU A 212 3.75 -7.11 -13.00
N PRO A 213 4.05 -8.10 -12.13
CA PRO A 213 5.14 -9.01 -12.37
C PRO A 213 4.98 -9.68 -13.74
N LEU A 214 6.06 -9.72 -14.52
CA LEU A 214 6.04 -10.32 -15.84
C LEU A 214 7.40 -10.85 -16.24
N SER A 215 7.38 -11.75 -17.23
CA SER A 215 8.58 -12.24 -17.89
C SER A 215 8.37 -12.29 -19.40
N LEU A 216 9.08 -11.43 -20.14
CA LEU A 216 8.94 -11.30 -21.58
C LEU A 216 10.25 -11.70 -22.29
N PRO A 217 10.19 -12.43 -23.41
CA PRO A 217 11.37 -12.62 -24.26
C PRO A 217 11.77 -11.29 -24.92
N LEU A 218 13.07 -10.99 -24.91
CA LEU A 218 13.71 -9.81 -25.52
C LEU A 218 14.05 -10.03 -27.01
N GLY A 219 13.84 -11.23 -27.54
CA GLY A 219 14.09 -11.58 -28.94
C GLY A 219 13.91 -13.07 -29.20
N SER A 220 14.10 -13.49 -30.46
CA SER A 220 14.10 -14.89 -30.85
C SER A 220 15.37 -15.59 -30.40
N ALA A 221 15.27 -16.86 -30.01
CA ALA A 221 16.43 -17.68 -29.64
C ALA A 221 17.34 -17.82 -30.86
N SER A 222 18.62 -17.48 -30.74
CA SER A 222 19.62 -17.80 -31.76
C SER A 222 20.21 -19.18 -31.46
N GLY A 223 19.80 -20.20 -32.23
CA GLY A 223 20.29 -21.56 -32.08
C GLY A 223 19.69 -22.32 -30.88
N LYS A 224 20.51 -23.09 -30.15
CA LYS A 224 20.09 -23.92 -29.00
C LYS A 224 19.94 -23.15 -27.68
N ASP A 225 20.34 -21.87 -27.65
CA ASP A 225 20.29 -21.05 -26.45
C ASP A 225 18.89 -20.51 -26.20
N LYS A 226 18.50 -20.41 -24.92
CA LYS A 226 17.22 -19.78 -24.53
C LYS A 226 17.24 -18.31 -24.97
N SER A 227 16.10 -17.77 -25.40
CA SER A 227 15.98 -16.31 -25.64
C SER A 227 16.30 -15.53 -24.36
N PRO A 228 17.03 -14.40 -24.46
CA PRO A 228 17.17 -13.48 -23.33
C PRO A 228 15.79 -13.02 -22.85
N ARG A 229 15.62 -12.87 -21.53
CA ARG A 229 14.33 -12.49 -20.94
C ARG A 229 14.45 -11.21 -20.14
N LEU A 230 13.45 -10.34 -20.28
CA LEU A 230 13.17 -9.29 -19.32
C LEU A 230 12.26 -9.86 -18.24
N VAL A 231 12.64 -9.69 -16.98
CA VAL A 231 11.77 -9.96 -15.83
C VAL A 231 11.53 -8.65 -15.10
N VAL A 232 10.27 -8.32 -14.86
CA VAL A 232 9.88 -7.14 -14.09
C VAL A 232 9.28 -7.63 -12.78
N GLY A 233 9.84 -7.19 -11.66
CA GLY A 233 9.32 -7.43 -10.32
C GLY A 233 8.35 -6.33 -9.86
N ARG A 234 8.09 -6.29 -8.54
CA ARG A 234 7.29 -5.23 -7.87
C ARG A 234 7.96 -4.68 -6.62
N ASN A 235 9.27 -4.86 -6.46
CA ASN A 235 10.00 -4.36 -5.30
C ASN A 235 10.42 -2.89 -5.48
N VAL A 236 9.50 -1.98 -5.15
CA VAL A 236 9.71 -0.52 -5.22
C VAL A 236 10.74 0.01 -4.20
N ASN A 237 11.03 -0.77 -3.15
CA ASN A 237 12.06 -0.41 -2.17
C ASN A 237 13.49 -0.54 -2.73
N GLN A 238 13.64 -1.27 -3.84
CA GLN A 238 14.88 -1.34 -4.61
C GLN A 238 14.81 -0.32 -5.75
N SER A 239 14.97 0.96 -5.42
CA SER A 239 14.93 2.09 -6.34
C SER A 239 16.13 3.01 -6.16
N ALA A 240 16.45 3.78 -7.21
CA ALA A 240 17.45 4.83 -7.18
C ALA A 240 16.85 6.17 -7.66
N PRO A 241 17.26 7.32 -7.11
CA PRO A 241 16.82 8.62 -7.61
C PRO A 241 17.19 8.82 -9.09
N PHE A 242 16.24 9.30 -9.91
CA PHE A 242 16.43 9.60 -11.32
C PHE A 242 15.55 10.78 -11.74
N LYS A 243 16.17 11.90 -12.12
CA LYS A 243 15.49 13.10 -12.65
C LYS A 243 14.21 13.52 -11.89
N GLY A 244 14.29 13.55 -10.55
CA GLY A 244 13.15 13.94 -9.71
C GLY A 244 12.07 12.87 -9.53
N ALA A 245 12.38 11.61 -9.86
CA ALA A 245 11.57 10.43 -9.57
C ALA A 245 12.45 9.27 -9.05
N PHE A 246 11.84 8.11 -8.83
CA PHE A 246 12.52 6.89 -8.43
C PHE A 246 12.53 5.90 -9.61
N ALA A 247 13.72 5.58 -10.10
CA ALA A 247 13.93 4.57 -11.13
C ALA A 247 14.17 3.18 -10.52
N PRO A 248 13.78 2.11 -11.21
CA PRO A 248 14.10 0.76 -10.78
C PRO A 248 15.58 0.42 -10.96
N ILE A 249 16.05 -0.53 -10.14
CA ILE A 249 17.37 -1.12 -10.31
C ILE A 249 17.26 -2.20 -11.39
N MET A 250 18.09 -2.07 -12.43
CA MET A 250 18.23 -3.07 -13.48
C MET A 250 19.51 -3.90 -13.25
N ARG A 251 19.40 -5.23 -13.34
CA ARG A 251 20.53 -6.17 -13.19
C ARG A 251 20.50 -7.21 -14.29
N LYS A 252 21.68 -7.58 -14.80
CA LYS A 252 21.83 -8.68 -15.75
C LYS A 252 22.37 -9.90 -15.02
N GLU A 253 21.61 -10.98 -15.04
CA GLU A 253 21.92 -12.26 -14.41
C GLU A 253 21.90 -13.35 -15.48
N GLY A 254 23.08 -13.64 -16.04
CA GLY A 254 23.20 -14.53 -17.20
C GLY A 254 22.35 -14.04 -18.37
N ASN A 255 21.32 -14.81 -18.71
CA ASN A 255 20.41 -14.53 -19.83
C ASN A 255 19.11 -13.81 -19.43
N VAL A 256 19.03 -13.33 -18.19
CA VAL A 256 17.87 -12.60 -17.67
C VAL A 256 18.29 -11.18 -17.31
N VAL A 257 17.55 -10.20 -17.83
CA VAL A 257 17.59 -8.83 -17.32
C VAL A 257 16.45 -8.66 -16.33
N ARG A 258 16.77 -8.36 -15.08
CA ARG A 258 15.79 -8.14 -14.02
C ARG A 258 15.65 -6.66 -13.72
N LEU A 259 14.41 -6.20 -13.68
CA LEU A 259 14.00 -4.92 -13.14
C LEU A 259 13.37 -5.16 -11.77
N SER A 260 13.80 -4.43 -10.75
CA SER A 260 13.21 -4.55 -9.40
C SER A 260 11.71 -4.22 -9.39
N HIS A 261 11.31 -3.22 -10.18
CA HIS A 261 9.93 -2.83 -10.49
C HIS A 261 9.92 -2.04 -11.81
N LEU A 262 8.75 -1.57 -12.25
CA LEU A 262 8.66 -0.66 -13.39
C LEU A 262 7.41 0.21 -13.24
N ALA A 263 7.57 1.53 -13.14
CA ALA A 263 6.44 2.44 -13.28
C ALA A 263 6.03 2.51 -14.75
N LEU A 264 4.74 2.32 -15.03
CA LEU A 264 4.16 2.45 -16.38
C LEU A 264 3.58 3.85 -16.62
N SER A 265 3.27 4.55 -15.54
CA SER A 265 2.65 5.86 -15.57
C SER A 265 2.98 6.63 -14.29
N PHE A 266 3.11 7.95 -14.43
CA PHE A 266 3.08 8.91 -13.34
C PHE A 266 1.99 9.93 -13.67
N PHE A 267 1.06 10.15 -12.75
CA PHE A 267 -0.02 11.10 -12.91
C PHE A 267 0.55 12.50 -13.20
N GLY A 268 0.03 13.14 -14.25
CA GLY A 268 0.51 14.43 -14.74
C GLY A 268 1.91 14.41 -15.39
N ARG A 269 2.59 13.26 -15.45
CA ARG A 269 3.91 13.09 -16.12
C ARG A 269 4.02 11.78 -16.93
N PRO A 270 3.15 11.55 -17.94
CA PRO A 270 3.16 10.35 -18.80
C PRO A 270 4.52 9.95 -19.35
N ALA A 271 5.24 10.93 -19.90
CA ALA A 271 6.48 10.73 -20.64
C ALA A 271 7.65 10.32 -19.74
N LEU A 272 7.55 10.57 -18.42
CA LEU A 272 8.61 10.27 -17.48
C LEU A 272 8.84 8.77 -17.34
N ALA A 273 7.77 7.97 -17.29
CA ALA A 273 7.85 6.52 -17.16
C ALA A 273 8.57 5.87 -18.35
N LEU A 274 8.17 6.23 -19.57
CA LEU A 274 8.84 5.76 -20.79
C LEU A 274 10.28 6.29 -20.88
N GLY A 275 10.52 7.54 -20.47
CA GLY A 275 11.86 8.13 -20.44
C GLY A 275 12.83 7.37 -19.53
N ILE A 276 12.38 7.00 -18.32
CA ILE A 276 13.14 6.14 -17.39
C ILE A 276 13.43 4.80 -18.05
N PHE A 277 12.40 4.14 -18.61
CA PHE A 277 12.57 2.83 -19.24
C PHE A 277 13.55 2.87 -20.43
N ARG A 278 13.46 3.88 -21.29
CA ARG A 278 14.39 4.11 -22.42
C ARG A 278 15.83 4.34 -21.96
N SER A 279 16.03 5.06 -20.84
CA SER A 279 17.38 5.27 -20.28
C SER A 279 17.98 3.93 -19.84
N LEU A 280 17.25 3.17 -19.02
CA LEU A 280 17.72 1.91 -18.46
C LEU A 280 17.97 0.85 -19.54
N THR A 281 17.05 0.73 -20.52
CA THR A 281 17.23 -0.21 -21.64
C THR A 281 18.46 0.14 -22.49
N ARG A 282 18.73 1.42 -22.72
CA ARG A 282 19.94 1.88 -23.42
C ARG A 282 21.21 1.53 -22.64
N GLU A 283 21.25 1.80 -21.34
CA GLU A 283 22.38 1.48 -20.46
C GLU A 283 22.71 -0.01 -20.47
N HIS A 284 21.70 -0.87 -20.64
CA HIS A 284 21.86 -2.33 -20.68
C HIS A 284 21.84 -2.93 -22.10
N SER A 285 21.96 -2.10 -23.15
CA SER A 285 22.01 -2.53 -24.56
C SER A 285 20.80 -3.39 -25.00
N ILE A 286 19.60 -3.08 -24.50
CA ILE A 286 18.36 -3.74 -24.89
C ILE A 286 17.78 -3.03 -26.13
N GLY A 287 17.59 -3.78 -27.22
CA GLY A 287 17.00 -3.28 -28.46
C GLY A 287 15.50 -3.02 -28.37
N ASN A 288 14.99 -2.17 -29.27
CA ASN A 288 13.56 -1.87 -29.48
C ASN A 288 12.77 -1.55 -28.18
N PRO A 289 13.21 -0.57 -27.36
CA PRO A 289 12.54 -0.26 -26.10
C PRO A 289 11.07 0.16 -26.26
N ASP A 290 10.69 0.79 -27.37
CA ASP A 290 9.31 1.23 -27.59
C ASP A 290 8.34 0.09 -27.89
N GLU A 291 8.78 -0.90 -28.68
CA GLU A 291 8.02 -2.12 -28.93
C GLU A 291 7.84 -2.91 -27.63
N LEU A 292 8.91 -3.07 -26.86
CA LEU A 292 8.91 -3.74 -25.57
C LEU A 292 7.99 -3.04 -24.56
N TRP A 293 7.99 -1.71 -24.55
CA TRP A 293 7.08 -0.90 -23.74
C TRP A 293 5.61 -1.15 -24.11
N GLY A 294 5.29 -1.17 -25.41
CA GLY A 294 3.96 -1.52 -25.89
C GLY A 294 3.50 -2.90 -25.42
N ARG A 295 4.37 -3.91 -25.55
CA ARG A 295 4.09 -5.28 -25.07
C ARG A 295 3.85 -5.33 -23.56
N ILE A 296 4.63 -4.60 -22.77
CA ILE A 296 4.46 -4.49 -21.31
C ILE A 296 3.10 -3.87 -20.97
N LYS A 297 2.75 -2.74 -21.60
CA LYS A 297 1.44 -2.08 -21.37
C LYS A 297 0.27 -2.98 -21.74
N SER A 298 0.31 -3.62 -22.91
CA SER A 298 -0.75 -4.54 -23.35
C SER A 298 -0.86 -5.76 -22.46
N TYR A 299 0.24 -6.28 -21.90
CA TYR A 299 0.19 -7.33 -20.89
C TYR A 299 -0.54 -6.87 -19.63
N ASN A 300 -0.17 -5.69 -19.12
CA ASN A 300 -0.75 -5.12 -17.90
C ASN A 300 -2.25 -4.85 -18.04
N LEU A 301 -2.66 -4.12 -19.07
CA LEU A 301 -4.08 -3.81 -19.30
C LEU A 301 -4.92 -5.08 -19.42
N ARG A 302 -4.48 -6.08 -20.21
CA ARG A 302 -5.22 -7.33 -20.38
C ARG A 302 -5.41 -8.07 -19.05
N ARG A 303 -4.35 -8.19 -18.25
CA ARG A 303 -4.39 -8.87 -16.95
C ARG A 303 -5.27 -8.11 -15.95
N LEU A 304 -5.11 -6.80 -15.85
CA LEU A 304 -5.91 -5.95 -14.96
C LEU A 304 -7.40 -5.99 -15.32
N PHE A 305 -7.76 -5.86 -16.60
CA PHE A 305 -9.17 -5.93 -17.03
C PHE A 305 -9.78 -7.32 -16.81
N SER A 306 -9.02 -8.39 -17.06
CA SER A 306 -9.47 -9.76 -16.78
C SER A 306 -9.79 -9.94 -15.30
N ALA A 307 -8.87 -9.50 -14.42
CA ALA A 307 -9.06 -9.56 -12.98
C ALA A 307 -10.21 -8.67 -12.50
N TYR A 308 -10.35 -7.47 -13.06
CA TYR A 308 -11.42 -6.54 -12.72
C TYR A 308 -12.80 -7.11 -13.07
N LYS A 309 -12.93 -7.75 -14.25
CA LYS A 309 -14.18 -8.38 -14.68
C LYS A 309 -14.61 -9.50 -13.72
N VAL A 310 -13.67 -10.35 -13.31
CA VAL A 310 -13.95 -11.40 -12.31
C VAL A 310 -14.28 -10.78 -10.96
N ALA A 311 -13.50 -9.80 -10.51
CA ALA A 311 -13.70 -9.13 -9.23
C ALA A 311 -15.08 -8.45 -9.11
N LYS A 312 -15.63 -7.92 -10.21
CA LYS A 312 -16.99 -7.33 -10.22
C LYS A 312 -18.11 -8.34 -10.02
N GLY A 313 -17.88 -9.62 -10.32
CA GLY A 313 -18.84 -10.70 -10.11
C GLY A 313 -18.82 -11.29 -8.69
N ILE A 314 -17.95 -10.81 -7.80
CA ILE A 314 -17.83 -11.35 -6.44
C ILE A 314 -19.07 -10.96 -5.61
N GLU A 315 -19.72 -11.96 -5.00
CA GLU A 315 -20.91 -11.78 -4.16
C GLU A 315 -20.61 -11.12 -2.82
N ASN A 316 -19.46 -11.44 -2.21
CA ASN A 316 -19.04 -10.79 -0.96
C ASN A 316 -18.75 -9.30 -1.22
N THR A 317 -19.67 -8.43 -0.78
CA THR A 317 -19.64 -6.98 -1.05
C THR A 317 -18.31 -6.35 -0.66
N ARG A 318 -17.78 -6.68 0.52
CA ARG A 318 -16.55 -6.06 1.03
C ARG A 318 -15.32 -6.48 0.23
N LEU A 319 -15.25 -7.74 -0.19
CA LEU A 319 -14.19 -8.23 -1.09
C LEU A 319 -14.32 -7.57 -2.47
N ASN A 320 -15.54 -7.50 -3.01
CA ASN A 320 -15.83 -6.87 -4.29
C ASN A 320 -15.38 -5.41 -4.31
N GLU A 321 -15.77 -4.62 -3.31
CA GLU A 321 -15.42 -3.20 -3.19
C GLU A 321 -13.91 -3.00 -3.13
N LYS A 322 -13.20 -3.74 -2.28
CA LYS A 322 -11.75 -3.62 -2.13
C LYS A 322 -11.00 -4.04 -3.39
N LEU A 323 -11.30 -5.24 -3.91
CA LEU A 323 -10.55 -5.82 -5.02
C LEU A 323 -10.89 -5.11 -6.34
N SER A 324 -12.17 -4.94 -6.65
CA SER A 324 -12.58 -4.24 -7.88
C SER A 324 -12.23 -2.76 -7.83
N GLY A 325 -12.33 -2.12 -6.65
CA GLY A 325 -11.92 -0.73 -6.44
C GLY A 325 -10.43 -0.52 -6.69
N ALA A 326 -9.56 -1.32 -6.07
CA ALA A 326 -8.12 -1.18 -6.28
C ALA A 326 -7.70 -1.47 -7.75
N LEU A 327 -8.35 -2.45 -8.39
CA LEU A 327 -8.13 -2.75 -9.81
C LEU A 327 -8.59 -1.59 -10.71
N SER A 328 -9.76 -0.98 -10.44
CA SER A 328 -10.25 0.19 -11.18
C SER A 328 -9.28 1.36 -11.05
N LEU A 329 -8.88 1.70 -9.82
CA LEU A 329 -7.95 2.79 -9.54
C LEU A 329 -6.59 2.58 -10.22
N GLN A 330 -6.11 1.34 -10.26
CA GLN A 330 -4.88 0.99 -11.00
C GLN A 330 -5.04 1.21 -12.51
N ILE A 331 -6.16 0.76 -13.08
CA ILE A 331 -6.48 0.90 -14.51
C ILE A 331 -6.62 2.38 -14.88
N GLU A 332 -7.38 3.15 -14.09
CA GLU A 332 -7.57 4.59 -14.26
C GLU A 332 -6.22 5.31 -14.23
N THR A 333 -5.38 5.06 -13.22
CA THR A 333 -4.05 5.68 -13.12
C THR A 333 -3.16 5.34 -14.32
N LEU A 334 -3.29 4.12 -14.86
CA LEU A 334 -2.56 3.69 -16.06
C LEU A 334 -3.06 4.38 -17.33
N ILE A 335 -4.38 4.62 -17.47
CA ILE A 335 -5.01 5.24 -18.64
C ILE A 335 -4.92 6.76 -18.61
N GLU A 336 -5.27 7.42 -17.49
CA GLU A 336 -5.26 8.88 -17.30
C GLU A 336 -3.89 9.52 -17.51
N SER A 337 -2.84 8.70 -17.49
CA SER A 337 -1.46 9.14 -17.66
C SER A 337 -0.95 8.91 -19.08
N HIS A 338 -1.83 8.93 -20.09
CA HIS A 338 -1.52 8.90 -21.53
C HIS A 338 -2.21 10.04 -22.25
#